data_AF-A0A952UPN0-F1
#
_entry.id   AF-A0A952UPN0-F1
#
_cell.length_a   1.000
_cell.length_b   1.000
_cell.length_c   1.000
_cell.angle_alpha   90.00
_cell.angle_beta   90.00
_cell.angle_gamma   90.00
#
_symmetry.space_group_name_H-M   'P 1'
#
loop_
_entity.id
_entity.type
_entity.pdbx_description
1 polymer ?
#
loop_
_entity_poly.entity_id
_entity_poly.type
_entity_poly.pdbx_seq_one_letter_code
_entity_poly.pdbx_strand_id
1 'polypeptide(L)'
;MGALKPQAPAEPGDDRASARPTGPSRRLAGLSIGVYGSGGAPWHHLALLAVNGATVAVVRAEDVAAGRLADLDALVVPGGGATAMAGLIAPLGEAGASAIRSWVERGGCYVGSCAGSVLPVALTGAADAAVPAARCLRLVDVPLANTGDEILGGLSSPGVGRIRVRLDRAHPFSEGLPEVVELVHYNGPLFDVARAGRHGGAGSAGNDVTAFAWPLAATEAFTHAERFLEPSTSFGVDAAPGSTTGAREPVPTLERCIASGAATGVFSTFGKGRVLLFGSHPEFGLEALGLGWADGETLLVRALEVTLRDQGKRERPLLLEREASWATCPARPDESALALAREAVDSLRRASQRFEALAAEPPRGWLEPGYAASFHGTPASAAWGLELSAASEACAAAAADLVDLADLTSLTEGASAGEVGALNAADARWLDDAPRSGQDFGAMGLLQIASKLHSQLDEAERGAARPPVRPAHAYDLFDSHPFHLAMGSYLSAAGMAAAALLVVAVMAAGHGTVGAESRRLLWKGTTCS
;
A
#
# COMPACT_ATOMS: atom_id res chain seq x y z
N MET A 1 -6.62 42.09 50.53
CA MET A 1 -6.73 42.03 49.06
C MET A 1 -5.67 41.08 48.54
N GLY A 2 -6.03 39.81 48.34
CA GLY A 2 -5.16 38.80 47.73
C GLY A 2 -5.91 38.23 46.53
N ALA A 3 -5.39 38.46 45.32
CA ALA A 3 -6.04 38.07 44.07
C ALA A 3 -5.89 36.56 43.83
N LEU A 4 -7.01 35.87 43.69
CA LEU A 4 -7.11 34.49 43.24
C LEU A 4 -6.74 34.42 41.75
N LYS A 5 -5.74 33.59 41.40
CA LYS A 5 -5.48 33.18 40.01
C LYS A 5 -6.58 32.23 39.53
N PRO A 6 -7.09 32.36 38.29
CA PRO A 6 -8.04 31.41 37.74
C PRO A 6 -7.33 30.09 37.38
N GLN A 7 -7.87 28.97 37.86
CA GLN A 7 -7.50 27.62 37.41
C GLN A 7 -8.00 27.41 35.99
N ALA A 8 -7.13 26.93 35.10
CA ALA A 8 -7.51 26.43 33.79
C ALA A 8 -8.40 25.18 33.94
N PRO A 9 -9.41 24.99 33.08
CA PRO A 9 -10.25 23.80 33.13
C PRO A 9 -9.43 22.56 32.79
N ALA A 10 -9.57 21.53 33.63
CA ALA A 10 -9.00 20.22 33.40
C ALA A 10 -9.56 19.63 32.10
N GLU A 11 -8.68 19.14 31.21
CA GLU A 11 -9.09 18.34 30.06
C GLU A 11 -9.78 17.06 30.55
N PRO A 12 -10.93 16.66 29.96
CA PRO A 12 -11.58 15.42 30.30
C PRO A 12 -10.72 14.27 29.75
N GLY A 13 -10.05 13.55 30.66
CA GLY A 13 -9.38 12.29 30.35
C GLY A 13 -10.39 11.26 29.85
N ASP A 14 -10.24 10.86 28.58
CA ASP A 14 -11.01 9.79 27.97
C ASP A 14 -10.38 8.44 28.33
N ASP A 15 -10.57 8.04 29.58
CA ASP A 15 -10.01 6.82 30.18
C ASP A 15 -10.86 5.57 29.87
N ARG A 16 -11.27 5.42 28.60
CA ARG A 16 -11.91 4.20 28.07
C ARG A 16 -11.30 3.78 26.74
N ALA A 17 -9.98 3.65 26.70
CA ALA A 17 -9.33 2.73 25.78
C ALA A 17 -9.68 1.29 26.20
N SER A 18 -10.88 0.81 25.86
CA SER A 18 -11.16 -0.62 25.88
C SER A 18 -10.14 -1.27 24.93
N ALA A 19 -9.25 -2.12 25.46
CA ALA A 19 -8.28 -2.86 24.67
C ALA A 19 -8.97 -3.50 23.46
N ARG A 20 -8.79 -2.90 22.28
CA ARG A 20 -9.39 -3.41 21.05
C ARG A 20 -8.67 -4.72 20.70
N PRO A 21 -9.38 -5.75 20.23
CA PRO A 21 -8.73 -6.93 19.71
C PRO A 21 -7.96 -6.54 18.45
N THR A 22 -6.69 -6.22 18.63
CA THR A 22 -5.71 -6.03 17.57
C THR A 22 -5.13 -7.38 17.21
N GLY A 23 -5.16 -7.73 15.93
CA GLY A 23 -4.66 -9.01 15.47
C GLY A 23 -5.48 -9.60 14.32
N PRO A 24 -5.16 -10.85 13.93
CA PRO A 24 -5.92 -11.59 12.95
C PRO A 24 -7.39 -11.72 13.36
N SER A 25 -8.31 -11.64 12.40
CA SER A 25 -9.75 -11.72 12.65
C SER A 25 -10.43 -12.62 11.61
N ARG A 26 -11.75 -12.82 11.75
CA ARG A 26 -12.58 -13.51 10.76
C ARG A 26 -13.67 -12.60 10.17
N ARG A 27 -13.47 -11.28 10.21
CA ARG A 27 -14.45 -10.29 9.74
C ARG A 27 -14.79 -10.45 8.26
N LEU A 28 -13.82 -10.91 7.46
CA LEU A 28 -13.97 -11.14 6.02
C LEU A 28 -14.13 -12.62 5.66
N ALA A 29 -14.38 -13.48 6.65
CA ALA A 29 -14.56 -14.91 6.41
C ALA A 29 -15.71 -15.20 5.44
N GLY A 30 -15.44 -16.05 4.44
CA GLY A 30 -16.39 -16.41 3.40
C GLY A 30 -16.43 -15.48 2.19
N LEU A 31 -15.64 -14.40 2.19
CA LEU A 31 -15.48 -13.51 1.04
C LEU A 31 -14.32 -13.95 0.15
N SER A 32 -14.51 -13.85 -1.17
CA SER A 32 -13.51 -14.03 -2.21
C SER A 32 -13.10 -12.66 -2.75
N ILE A 33 -11.89 -12.21 -2.42
CA ILE A 33 -11.42 -10.86 -2.76
C ILE A 33 -10.17 -10.98 -3.61
N GLY A 34 -10.23 -10.37 -4.80
CA GLY A 34 -9.09 -10.28 -5.70
C GLY A 34 -8.30 -9.00 -5.45
N VAL A 35 -6.98 -9.08 -5.49
CA VAL A 35 -6.08 -7.92 -5.52
C VAL A 35 -5.39 -7.90 -6.88
N TYR A 36 -5.53 -6.79 -7.60
CA TYR A 36 -4.88 -6.63 -8.91
C TYR A 36 -3.36 -6.66 -8.77
N GLY A 37 -2.71 -7.50 -9.57
CA GLY A 37 -1.29 -7.84 -9.44
C GLY A 37 -0.48 -7.71 -10.73
N SER A 38 -1.04 -7.21 -11.83
CA SER A 38 -0.25 -6.95 -13.06
C SER A 38 0.56 -5.65 -13.01
N GLY A 39 0.43 -4.87 -11.92
CA GLY A 39 1.29 -3.73 -11.60
C GLY A 39 1.04 -3.25 -10.17
N GLY A 40 1.88 -2.34 -9.68
CA GLY A 40 1.70 -1.71 -8.35
C GLY A 40 2.28 -2.50 -7.18
N ALA A 41 1.73 -2.28 -5.98
CA ALA A 41 2.20 -2.94 -4.75
C ALA A 41 1.06 -3.66 -4.00
N PRO A 42 0.76 -4.93 -4.34
CA PRO A 42 -0.43 -5.62 -3.84
C PRO A 42 -0.29 -6.25 -2.44
N TRP A 43 0.92 -6.37 -1.91
CA TRP A 43 1.23 -7.27 -0.78
C TRP A 43 0.54 -6.89 0.54
N HIS A 44 0.46 -5.60 0.87
CA HIS A 44 -0.22 -5.15 2.09
C HIS A 44 -1.70 -5.48 2.06
N HIS A 45 -2.38 -5.25 0.93
CA HIS A 45 -3.77 -5.65 0.76
C HIS A 45 -3.93 -7.16 0.85
N LEU A 46 -3.12 -7.93 0.14
CA LEU A 46 -3.19 -9.40 0.15
C LEU A 46 -3.08 -9.96 1.57
N ALA A 47 -2.06 -9.55 2.32
CA ALA A 47 -1.85 -9.99 3.70
C ALA A 47 -2.99 -9.55 4.62
N LEU A 48 -3.37 -8.26 4.58
CA LEU A 48 -4.42 -7.72 5.43
C LEU A 48 -5.76 -8.45 5.22
N LEU A 49 -6.12 -8.72 3.97
CA LEU A 49 -7.35 -9.44 3.64
C LEU A 49 -7.30 -10.89 4.12
N ALA A 50 -6.18 -11.58 3.87
CA ALA A 50 -6.00 -12.99 4.23
C ALA A 50 -6.06 -13.20 5.75
N VAL A 51 -5.31 -12.40 6.53
CA VAL A 51 -5.30 -12.51 8.00
C VAL A 51 -6.63 -12.09 8.66
N ASN A 52 -7.52 -11.45 7.91
CA ASN A 52 -8.90 -11.15 8.33
C ASN A 52 -9.94 -12.17 7.81
N GLY A 53 -9.47 -13.27 7.22
CA GLY A 53 -10.27 -14.45 6.87
C GLY A 53 -10.78 -14.49 5.43
N ALA A 54 -10.44 -13.52 4.58
CA ALA A 54 -10.83 -13.57 3.17
C ALA A 54 -10.06 -14.66 2.42
N THR A 55 -10.71 -15.30 1.44
CA THR A 55 -9.99 -16.04 0.39
C THR A 55 -9.46 -15.02 -0.60
N VAL A 56 -8.13 -14.88 -0.66
CA VAL A 56 -7.48 -13.89 -1.53
C VAL A 56 -6.98 -14.51 -2.83
N ALA A 57 -7.05 -13.72 -3.90
CA ALA A 57 -6.48 -14.07 -5.19
C ALA A 57 -5.67 -12.92 -5.78
N VAL A 58 -4.56 -13.25 -6.43
CA VAL A 58 -3.87 -12.32 -7.33
C VAL A 58 -4.64 -12.28 -8.64
N VAL A 59 -5.16 -11.11 -9.00
CA VAL A 59 -5.90 -10.89 -10.24
C VAL A 59 -4.98 -10.26 -11.27
N ARG A 60 -4.88 -10.88 -12.44
CA ARG A 60 -4.05 -10.36 -13.53
C ARG A 60 -4.88 -9.87 -14.70
N ALA A 61 -4.25 -9.11 -15.60
CA ALA A 61 -4.89 -8.64 -16.81
C ALA A 61 -5.49 -9.80 -17.64
N GLU A 62 -4.79 -10.95 -17.71
CA GLU A 62 -5.31 -12.15 -18.37
C GLU A 62 -6.55 -12.74 -17.67
N ASP A 63 -6.67 -12.64 -16.34
CA ASP A 63 -7.86 -13.07 -15.61
C ASP A 63 -9.05 -12.15 -15.88
N VAL A 64 -8.79 -10.84 -15.97
CA VAL A 64 -9.80 -9.83 -16.33
C VAL A 64 -10.31 -10.09 -17.75
N ALA A 65 -9.40 -10.32 -18.71
CA ALA A 65 -9.74 -10.66 -20.08
C ALA A 65 -10.55 -11.97 -20.17
N ALA A 66 -10.25 -12.96 -19.32
CA ALA A 66 -10.98 -14.22 -19.20
C ALA A 66 -12.32 -14.10 -18.44
N GLY A 67 -12.71 -12.90 -18.00
CA GLY A 67 -13.99 -12.65 -17.33
C GLY A 67 -14.07 -13.19 -15.90
N ARG A 68 -12.94 -13.46 -15.25
CA ARG A 68 -12.88 -14.12 -13.93
C ARG A 68 -13.23 -13.22 -12.75
N LEU A 69 -13.42 -11.92 -12.99
CA LEU A 69 -13.99 -11.01 -11.98
C LEU A 69 -15.36 -11.48 -11.47
N ALA A 70 -16.11 -12.27 -12.25
CA ALA A 70 -17.38 -12.86 -11.82
C ALA A 70 -17.24 -13.80 -10.61
N ASP A 71 -16.03 -14.31 -10.33
CA ASP A 71 -15.74 -15.22 -9.22
C ASP A 71 -15.39 -14.48 -7.91
N LEU A 72 -15.42 -13.14 -7.93
CA LEU A 72 -15.02 -12.27 -6.82
C LEU A 72 -16.19 -11.47 -6.25
N ASP A 73 -16.14 -11.27 -4.94
CA ASP A 73 -17.00 -10.33 -4.22
C ASP A 73 -16.47 -8.90 -4.37
N ALA A 74 -15.14 -8.72 -4.36
CA ALA A 74 -14.47 -7.44 -4.61
C ALA A 74 -13.17 -7.57 -5.40
N LEU A 75 -12.82 -6.48 -6.10
CA LEU A 75 -11.51 -6.26 -6.71
C LEU A 75 -10.85 -5.05 -6.03
N VAL A 76 -9.72 -5.28 -5.38
CA VAL A 76 -8.85 -4.24 -4.84
C VAL A 76 -7.77 -3.91 -5.87
N VAL A 77 -7.61 -2.63 -6.19
CA VAL A 77 -6.54 -2.11 -7.04
C VAL A 77 -5.58 -1.31 -6.18
N PRO A 78 -4.31 -1.76 -6.06
CA PRO A 78 -3.36 -1.20 -5.11
C PRO A 78 -2.83 0.18 -5.54
N GLY A 79 -1.93 0.74 -4.71
CA GLY A 79 -1.04 1.82 -5.13
C GLY A 79 -0.15 1.45 -6.33
N GLY A 80 0.42 2.48 -6.95
CA GLY A 80 1.16 2.37 -8.22
C GLY A 80 2.56 1.75 -8.07
N GLY A 81 3.15 1.39 -9.22
CA GLY A 81 4.54 0.93 -9.30
C GLY A 81 5.50 2.09 -9.58
N ALA A 82 6.63 1.82 -10.22
CA ALA A 82 7.59 2.85 -10.61
C ALA A 82 7.00 3.85 -11.61
N THR A 83 6.00 3.43 -12.39
CA THR A 83 5.29 4.28 -13.37
C THR A 83 3.90 4.69 -12.89
N ALA A 84 3.64 4.57 -11.58
CA ALA A 84 2.40 4.97 -10.91
C ALA A 84 1.13 4.38 -11.57
N MET A 85 0.25 5.24 -12.09
CA MET A 85 -1.02 4.85 -12.72
C MET A 85 -0.82 4.12 -14.05
N ALA A 86 0.22 4.49 -14.81
CA ALA A 86 0.49 3.93 -16.13
C ALA A 86 0.78 2.43 -16.04
N GLY A 87 1.59 2.02 -15.07
CA GLY A 87 1.92 0.62 -14.83
C GLY A 87 0.74 -0.24 -14.40
N LEU A 88 -0.25 0.35 -13.72
CA LEU A 88 -1.48 -0.35 -13.36
C LEU A 88 -2.39 -0.57 -14.57
N ILE A 89 -2.58 0.46 -15.41
CA ILE A 89 -3.57 0.42 -16.50
C ILE A 89 -3.02 -0.17 -17.80
N ALA A 90 -1.72 -0.06 -18.06
CA ALA A 90 -1.11 -0.52 -19.31
C ALA A 90 -1.34 -2.02 -19.60
N PRO A 91 -1.22 -2.94 -18.62
CA PRO A 91 -1.51 -4.36 -18.85
C PRO A 91 -3.00 -4.63 -19.16
N LEU A 92 -3.91 -3.82 -18.61
CA LEU A 92 -5.35 -3.96 -18.88
C LEU A 92 -5.74 -3.41 -20.26
N GLY A 93 -5.13 -2.30 -20.65
CA GLY A 93 -5.58 -1.49 -21.79
C GLY A 93 -7.04 -1.07 -21.68
N GLU A 94 -7.59 -0.57 -22.79
CA GLU A 94 -8.99 -0.13 -22.85
C GLU A 94 -9.99 -1.28 -22.64
N ALA A 95 -9.66 -2.48 -23.15
CA ALA A 95 -10.51 -3.65 -23.05
C ALA A 95 -10.63 -4.15 -21.59
N GLY A 96 -9.51 -4.28 -20.88
CA GLY A 96 -9.51 -4.66 -19.46
C GLY A 96 -10.17 -3.61 -18.58
N ALA A 97 -9.92 -2.32 -18.84
CA ALA A 97 -10.59 -1.21 -18.16
C ALA A 97 -12.12 -1.27 -18.34
N SER A 98 -12.59 -1.49 -19.58
CA SER A 98 -14.01 -1.65 -19.90
C SER A 98 -14.62 -2.90 -19.25
N ALA A 99 -13.85 -3.99 -19.15
CA ALA A 99 -14.30 -5.22 -18.50
C ALA A 99 -14.51 -5.03 -17.00
N ILE A 100 -13.58 -4.35 -16.31
CA ILE A 100 -13.74 -3.97 -14.90
C ILE A 100 -14.95 -3.06 -14.74
N ARG A 101 -15.08 -2.01 -15.57
CA ARG A 101 -16.24 -1.10 -15.54
C ARG A 101 -17.55 -1.86 -15.63
N SER A 102 -17.67 -2.72 -16.64
CA SER A 102 -18.88 -3.50 -16.89
C SER A 102 -19.19 -4.47 -15.75
N TRP A 103 -18.16 -5.04 -15.11
CA TRP A 103 -18.33 -5.89 -13.92
C TRP A 103 -18.85 -5.09 -12.71
N VAL A 104 -18.30 -3.89 -12.45
CA VAL A 104 -18.81 -2.99 -11.41
C VAL A 104 -20.25 -2.59 -11.70
N GLU A 105 -20.58 -2.20 -12.93
CA GLU A 105 -21.94 -1.80 -13.33
C GLU A 105 -22.99 -2.88 -13.00
N ARG A 106 -22.61 -4.16 -13.14
CA ARG A 106 -23.45 -5.32 -12.82
C ARG A 106 -23.48 -5.70 -11.33
N GLY A 107 -22.82 -4.92 -10.47
CA GLY A 107 -22.83 -5.07 -9.02
C GLY A 107 -21.49 -5.42 -8.39
N GLY A 108 -20.39 -5.47 -9.16
CA GLY A 108 -19.06 -5.67 -8.60
C GLY A 108 -18.67 -4.56 -7.62
N CYS A 109 -17.75 -4.88 -6.69
CA CYS A 109 -17.18 -3.92 -5.75
C CYS A 109 -15.74 -3.59 -6.13
N TYR A 110 -15.48 -2.33 -6.49
CA TYR A 110 -14.13 -1.82 -6.75
C TYR A 110 -13.61 -1.11 -5.51
N VAL A 111 -12.40 -1.45 -5.09
CA VAL A 111 -11.68 -0.74 -4.03
C VAL A 111 -10.34 -0.23 -4.56
N GLY A 112 -10.05 1.05 -4.41
CA GLY A 112 -8.77 1.65 -4.79
C GLY A 112 -8.01 2.20 -3.58
N SER A 113 -6.68 2.09 -3.62
CA SER A 113 -5.75 2.87 -2.78
C SER A 113 -4.77 3.64 -3.67
N CYS A 114 -4.43 4.87 -3.31
CA CYS A 114 -3.46 5.72 -4.02
C CYS A 114 -3.71 5.76 -5.54
N ALA A 115 -2.78 5.27 -6.38
CA ALA A 115 -2.93 5.25 -7.84
C ALA A 115 -4.16 4.43 -8.31
N GLY A 116 -4.49 3.33 -7.61
CA GLY A 116 -5.72 2.58 -7.85
C GLY A 116 -6.99 3.41 -7.60
N SER A 117 -6.92 4.45 -6.77
CA SER A 117 -8.02 5.39 -6.57
C SER A 117 -8.12 6.48 -7.64
N VAL A 118 -7.08 6.67 -8.44
CA VAL A 118 -7.04 7.68 -9.51
C VAL A 118 -7.71 7.15 -10.78
N LEU A 119 -7.43 5.90 -11.15
CA LEU A 119 -7.93 5.29 -12.39
C LEU A 119 -9.46 5.34 -12.58
N PRO A 120 -10.30 5.17 -11.53
CA PRO A 120 -11.75 5.21 -11.70
C PRO A 120 -12.34 6.63 -11.67
N VAL A 121 -11.57 7.71 -11.47
CA VAL A 121 -12.13 9.07 -11.45
C VAL A 121 -12.14 9.73 -12.83
N ALA A 122 -12.84 10.86 -12.93
CA ALA A 122 -12.85 11.71 -14.11
C ALA A 122 -11.55 12.52 -14.22
N LEU A 123 -10.50 11.93 -14.82
CA LEU A 123 -9.23 12.62 -15.01
C LEU A 123 -9.36 13.80 -15.99
N THR A 124 -8.52 14.82 -15.79
CA THR A 124 -8.42 16.01 -16.64
C THR A 124 -6.97 16.43 -16.82
N GLY A 125 -6.67 17.19 -17.87
CA GLY A 125 -5.34 17.77 -18.08
C GLY A 125 -4.25 16.71 -18.32
N ALA A 126 -3.08 16.92 -17.72
CA ALA A 126 -1.92 16.03 -17.88
C ALA A 126 -2.21 14.58 -17.44
N ALA A 127 -3.05 14.36 -16.41
CA ALA A 127 -3.38 13.02 -15.93
C ALA A 127 -4.20 12.23 -16.96
N ASP A 128 -5.16 12.88 -17.62
CA ASP A 128 -5.96 12.26 -18.67
C ASP A 128 -5.13 11.94 -19.93
N ALA A 129 -4.15 12.79 -20.25
CA ALA A 129 -3.21 12.55 -21.35
C ALA A 129 -2.24 11.40 -21.07
N ALA A 130 -1.80 11.24 -19.82
CA ALA A 130 -0.82 10.22 -19.42
C ALA A 130 -1.40 8.80 -19.41
N VAL A 131 -2.69 8.64 -19.10
CA VAL A 131 -3.35 7.32 -18.97
C VAL A 131 -4.70 7.26 -19.71
N PRO A 132 -4.73 7.36 -21.04
CA PRO A 132 -5.99 7.47 -21.80
C PRO A 132 -6.94 6.28 -21.63
N ALA A 133 -6.41 5.08 -21.38
CA ALA A 133 -7.21 3.89 -21.12
C ALA A 133 -8.06 3.98 -19.84
N ALA A 134 -7.71 4.86 -18.89
CA ALA A 134 -8.51 5.09 -17.68
C ALA A 134 -9.90 5.66 -17.99
N ARG A 135 -10.08 6.32 -19.14
CA ARG A 135 -11.39 6.80 -19.62
C ARG A 135 -12.41 5.68 -19.75
N CYS A 136 -11.96 4.47 -20.11
CA CYS A 136 -12.79 3.28 -20.23
C CYS A 136 -13.20 2.68 -18.87
N LEU A 137 -12.52 3.04 -17.79
CA LEU A 137 -12.86 2.60 -16.43
C LEU A 137 -13.86 3.57 -15.78
N ARG A 138 -13.52 4.87 -15.70
CA ARG A 138 -14.25 5.99 -15.04
C ARG A 138 -15.54 5.61 -14.30
N LEU A 139 -15.42 5.23 -13.04
CA LEU A 139 -16.55 4.83 -12.19
C LEU A 139 -17.11 5.97 -11.32
N VAL A 140 -16.34 7.03 -11.05
CA VAL A 140 -16.69 8.09 -10.10
C VAL A 140 -16.51 9.47 -10.72
N ASP A 141 -17.52 10.32 -10.60
CA ASP A 141 -17.47 11.70 -11.10
C ASP A 141 -17.05 12.70 -10.01
N VAL A 142 -15.79 12.59 -9.58
CA VAL A 142 -15.19 13.49 -8.60
C VAL A 142 -13.86 14.03 -9.14
N PRO A 143 -13.65 15.36 -9.17
CA PRO A 143 -12.36 15.93 -9.53
C PRO A 143 -11.31 15.66 -8.46
N LEU A 144 -10.04 15.66 -8.88
CA LEU A 144 -8.90 15.63 -7.96
C LEU A 144 -8.60 17.06 -7.46
N ALA A 145 -8.30 17.18 -6.17
CA ALA A 145 -7.94 18.44 -5.52
C ALA A 145 -6.46 18.79 -5.66
N ASN A 146 -5.61 17.80 -5.99
CA ASN A 146 -4.16 17.94 -6.16
C ASN A 146 -3.71 17.66 -7.60
N THR A 147 -4.35 18.29 -8.59
CA THR A 147 -3.89 18.24 -9.98
C THR A 147 -2.55 18.94 -10.15
N GLY A 148 -1.65 18.37 -10.94
CA GLY A 148 -0.31 18.89 -11.20
C GLY A 148 0.09 18.76 -12.66
N ASP A 149 1.40 18.89 -12.89
CA ASP A 149 2.02 18.71 -14.20
C ASP A 149 2.34 17.23 -14.50
N GLU A 150 2.97 16.98 -15.65
CA GLU A 150 3.27 15.64 -16.13
C GLU A 150 4.27 14.85 -15.26
N ILE A 151 5.03 15.51 -14.38
CA ILE A 151 6.16 14.90 -13.65
C ILE A 151 5.72 13.72 -12.79
N LEU A 152 4.52 13.78 -12.19
CA LEU A 152 3.92 12.68 -11.42
C LEU A 152 2.61 12.20 -12.05
N GLY A 153 2.58 12.12 -13.38
CA GLY A 153 1.42 11.63 -14.12
C GLY A 153 0.19 12.55 -13.99
N GLY A 154 0.41 13.87 -13.90
CA GLY A 154 -0.66 14.87 -13.84
C GLY A 154 -1.16 15.20 -12.43
N LEU A 155 -0.48 14.72 -11.38
CA LEU A 155 -0.79 15.01 -9.98
C LEU A 155 0.32 15.83 -9.34
N SER A 156 -0.04 16.79 -8.50
CA SER A 156 0.91 17.39 -7.58
C SER A 156 0.96 16.52 -6.33
N SER A 157 2.14 16.00 -5.99
CA SER A 157 2.29 15.22 -4.78
C SER A 157 2.00 16.09 -3.55
N PRO A 158 1.13 15.63 -2.62
CA PRO A 158 0.98 16.27 -1.32
C PRO A 158 2.18 16.05 -0.39
N GLY A 159 2.97 14.99 -0.63
CA GLY A 159 4.05 14.53 0.22
C GLY A 159 3.94 13.05 0.60
N VAL A 160 4.82 12.63 1.50
CA VAL A 160 4.93 11.25 2.00
C VAL A 160 5.09 11.23 3.52
N GLY A 161 4.25 10.44 4.20
CA GLY A 161 4.37 10.18 5.63
C GLY A 161 3.01 10.05 6.33
N ARG A 162 2.95 10.31 7.63
CA ARG A 162 1.70 10.18 8.41
C ARG A 162 0.90 11.48 8.44
N ILE A 163 -0.40 11.39 8.17
CA ILE A 163 -1.34 12.51 8.29
C ILE A 163 -2.44 12.18 9.29
N ARG A 164 -2.96 13.20 9.97
CA ARG A 164 -4.17 13.09 10.79
C ARG A 164 -5.39 13.19 9.89
N VAL A 165 -6.33 12.27 10.05
CA VAL A 165 -7.53 12.15 9.21
C VAL A 165 -8.76 12.09 10.09
N ARG A 166 -9.71 12.99 9.85
CA ARG A 166 -11.04 12.95 10.47
C ARG A 166 -11.93 11.98 9.70
N LEU A 167 -12.58 11.07 10.42
CA LEU A 167 -13.59 10.17 9.90
C LEU A 167 -15.00 10.73 10.13
N ASP A 168 -15.93 10.45 9.22
CA ASP A 168 -17.35 10.71 9.45
C ASP A 168 -17.90 9.67 10.44
N ARG A 169 -18.24 10.11 11.66
CA ARG A 169 -18.79 9.24 12.72
C ARG A 169 -20.16 8.66 12.40
N ALA A 170 -20.90 9.26 11.45
CA ALA A 170 -22.17 8.72 10.99
C ALA A 170 -21.98 7.65 9.90
N HIS A 171 -20.81 7.60 9.26
CA HIS A 171 -20.54 6.64 8.20
C HIS A 171 -20.27 5.25 8.80
N PRO A 172 -20.91 4.16 8.32
CA PRO A 172 -20.71 2.80 8.86
C PRO A 172 -19.27 2.28 8.85
N PHE A 173 -18.40 2.92 8.05
CA PHE A 173 -16.99 2.55 7.92
C PHE A 173 -16.15 2.99 9.13
N SER A 174 -16.57 4.03 9.85
CA SER A 174 -15.89 4.55 11.03
C SER A 174 -16.37 3.92 12.34
N GLU A 175 -17.31 2.98 12.27
CA GLU A 175 -17.89 2.37 13.47
C GLU A 175 -16.80 1.65 14.29
N GLY A 176 -16.67 2.06 15.56
CA GLY A 176 -15.68 1.50 16.47
C GLY A 176 -14.28 2.10 16.33
N LEU A 177 -14.06 3.07 15.43
CA LEU A 177 -12.83 3.83 15.27
C LEU A 177 -12.90 5.18 16.00
N PRO A 178 -11.76 5.79 16.38
CA PRO A 178 -11.78 7.16 16.87
C PRO A 178 -12.17 8.13 15.75
N GLU A 179 -12.66 9.31 16.12
CA GLU A 179 -13.03 10.34 15.14
C GLU A 179 -11.84 10.83 14.31
N VAL A 180 -10.64 10.82 14.92
CA VAL A 180 -9.39 11.17 14.25
C VAL A 180 -8.45 9.99 14.34
N VAL A 181 -7.98 9.53 13.19
CA VAL A 181 -6.98 8.46 13.04
C VAL A 181 -5.73 9.02 12.36
N GLU A 182 -4.62 8.31 12.45
CA GLU A 182 -3.46 8.53 11.59
C GLU A 182 -3.45 7.54 10.43
N LEU A 183 -3.20 8.03 9.22
CA LEU A 183 -3.00 7.20 8.04
C LEU A 183 -1.66 7.55 7.38
N VAL A 184 -1.01 6.54 6.79
CA VAL A 184 0.11 6.80 5.88
C VAL A 184 -0.45 7.36 4.56
N HIS A 185 0.11 8.47 4.12
CA HIS A 185 -0.16 9.10 2.84
C HIS A 185 1.11 9.07 2.01
N TYR A 186 1.02 8.61 0.76
CA TYR A 186 2.17 8.47 -0.13
C TYR A 186 1.79 8.94 -1.54
N ASN A 187 1.91 10.26 -1.78
CA ASN A 187 1.58 10.91 -3.06
C ASN A 187 0.15 10.70 -3.58
N GLY A 188 -0.78 10.22 -2.76
CA GLY A 188 -2.09 9.78 -3.21
C GLY A 188 -3.02 10.92 -3.64
N PRO A 189 -4.14 10.62 -4.33
CA PRO A 189 -5.11 11.63 -4.68
C PRO A 189 -5.83 12.18 -3.45
N LEU A 190 -6.22 13.45 -3.52
CA LEU A 190 -7.23 14.05 -2.67
C LEU A 190 -8.42 14.45 -3.55
N PHE A 191 -9.64 14.32 -3.05
CA PHE A 191 -10.86 14.43 -3.84
C PHE A 191 -11.60 15.73 -3.55
N ASP A 192 -11.95 16.50 -4.58
CA ASP A 192 -12.79 17.70 -4.46
C ASP A 192 -14.27 17.32 -4.55
N VAL A 193 -14.80 16.82 -3.44
CA VAL A 193 -16.20 16.35 -3.36
C VAL A 193 -17.20 17.51 -3.49
N ALA A 194 -16.82 18.74 -3.15
CA ALA A 194 -17.67 19.92 -3.34
C ALA A 194 -17.99 20.21 -4.82
N ARG A 195 -17.14 19.72 -5.73
CA ARG A 195 -17.29 19.82 -7.19
C ARG A 195 -17.76 18.54 -7.87
N ALA A 196 -18.05 17.46 -7.12
CA ALA A 196 -18.59 16.23 -7.68
C ALA A 196 -19.88 16.50 -8.49
N GLY A 197 -20.06 15.77 -9.60
CA GLY A 197 -21.26 15.89 -10.46
C GLY A 197 -21.35 17.17 -11.31
N ARG A 198 -20.39 18.10 -11.22
CA ARG A 198 -20.39 19.36 -12.01
C ARG A 198 -19.69 19.23 -13.37
N HIS A 199 -19.09 18.08 -13.68
CA HIS A 199 -18.37 17.83 -14.94
C HIS A 199 -19.19 16.85 -15.80
N GLY A 200 -20.41 17.29 -16.13
CA GLY A 200 -21.38 16.57 -16.95
C GLY A 200 -20.85 16.24 -18.34
N GLY A 201 -20.36 15.02 -18.49
CA GLY A 201 -20.31 14.30 -19.76
C GLY A 201 -21.54 13.40 -19.87
N ALA A 202 -22.13 13.32 -21.07
CA ALA A 202 -23.25 12.44 -21.39
C ALA A 202 -22.86 10.97 -21.10
N GLY A 203 -23.30 10.45 -19.96
CA GLY A 203 -22.88 9.15 -19.41
C GLY A 203 -22.76 9.14 -17.87
N SER A 204 -22.77 10.32 -17.22
CA SER A 204 -22.72 10.52 -15.76
C SER A 204 -24.10 10.41 -15.08
N ALA A 205 -24.84 9.34 -15.37
CA ALA A 205 -26.12 9.10 -14.67
C ALA A 205 -25.87 8.87 -13.16
N GLY A 206 -26.02 9.92 -12.35
CA GLY A 206 -26.40 9.86 -10.93
C GLY A 206 -25.51 9.00 -10.01
N ASN A 207 -24.22 9.32 -9.90
CA ASN A 207 -23.39 8.72 -8.85
C ASN A 207 -23.29 9.67 -7.65
N ASP A 208 -24.02 9.35 -6.57
CA ASP A 208 -23.90 10.05 -5.29
C ASP A 208 -22.53 9.73 -4.67
N VAL A 209 -21.60 10.68 -4.81
CA VAL A 209 -20.27 10.60 -4.18
C VAL A 209 -20.39 11.11 -2.75
N THR A 210 -20.07 10.25 -1.78
CA THR A 210 -20.05 10.58 -0.35
C THR A 210 -18.62 10.49 0.18
N ALA A 211 -18.12 11.56 0.78
CA ALA A 211 -16.86 11.53 1.52
C ALA A 211 -17.08 10.93 2.92
N PHE A 212 -16.10 10.15 3.39
CA PHE A 212 -16.12 9.59 4.75
C PHE A 212 -14.82 9.84 5.53
N ALA A 213 -13.79 10.42 4.89
CA ALA A 213 -12.51 10.71 5.52
C ALA A 213 -11.87 11.99 4.94
N TRP A 214 -11.37 12.88 5.80
CA TRP A 214 -10.74 14.16 5.43
C TRP A 214 -9.40 14.35 6.13
N PRO A 215 -8.32 14.68 5.39
CA PRO A 215 -7.07 15.10 6.01
C PRO A 215 -7.28 16.37 6.85
N LEU A 216 -6.69 16.40 8.04
CA LEU A 216 -6.72 17.54 8.96
C LEU A 216 -5.38 18.28 8.98
N ALA A 217 -4.27 17.53 9.05
CA ALA A 217 -2.92 18.08 9.13
C ALA A 217 -1.87 16.99 8.84
N ALA A 218 -0.69 17.43 8.39
CA ALA A 218 0.53 16.63 8.48
C ALA A 218 0.94 16.40 9.95
N THR A 219 1.57 15.26 10.23
CA THR A 219 2.26 15.01 11.51
C THR A 219 3.75 15.37 11.38
N GLU A 220 4.50 15.25 12.47
CA GLU A 220 5.97 15.34 12.41
C GLU A 220 6.62 14.25 11.54
N ALA A 221 5.94 13.10 11.38
CA ALA A 221 6.37 12.00 10.52
C ALA A 221 5.89 12.17 9.07
N PHE A 222 5.78 13.41 8.58
CA PHE A 222 5.38 13.74 7.22
C PHE A 222 6.38 14.67 6.54
N THR A 223 6.73 14.35 5.30
CA THR A 223 7.51 15.25 4.45
C THR A 223 6.65 15.77 3.31
N HIS A 224 6.47 17.09 3.24
CA HIS A 224 5.86 17.75 2.09
C HIS A 224 6.69 17.56 0.83
N ALA A 225 6.03 17.40 -0.32
CA ALA A 225 6.72 17.15 -1.58
C ALA A 225 7.68 18.28 -1.96
N GLU A 226 7.27 19.51 -1.69
CA GLU A 226 8.05 20.72 -1.92
C GLU A 226 9.35 20.76 -1.09
N ARG A 227 9.47 19.91 -0.06
CA ARG A 227 10.59 19.88 0.89
C ARG A 227 11.40 18.60 0.86
N PHE A 228 11.13 17.67 -0.07
CA PHE A 228 11.83 16.38 -0.11
C PHE A 228 13.35 16.51 -0.19
N LEU A 229 13.85 17.48 -0.97
CA LEU A 229 15.29 17.70 -1.17
C LEU A 229 15.85 18.86 -0.32
N GLU A 230 15.05 19.45 0.57
CA GLU A 230 15.50 20.55 1.43
C GLU A 230 16.24 20.08 2.69
N PRO A 231 17.13 20.92 3.25
CA PRO A 231 17.76 20.67 4.56
C PRO A 231 16.74 20.56 5.69
N SER A 232 17.02 19.70 6.68
CA SER A 232 16.07 19.37 7.76
C SER A 232 15.73 20.52 8.71
N THR A 233 16.48 21.62 8.68
CA THR A 233 16.22 22.81 9.51
C THR A 233 14.93 23.55 9.13
N SER A 234 14.27 23.18 8.03
CA SER A 234 12.97 23.69 7.59
C SER A 234 11.76 23.00 8.25
N PHE A 235 11.98 21.92 9.01
CA PHE A 235 10.92 21.15 9.68
C PHE A 235 10.72 21.65 11.11
N GLY A 236 10.00 22.76 11.24
CA GLY A 236 9.59 23.32 12.53
C GLY A 236 8.66 24.51 12.35
N VAL A 237 7.59 24.58 13.14
CA VAL A 237 6.58 25.65 13.11
C VAL A 237 7.12 26.99 13.64
N ASP A 238 8.41 27.07 14.00
CA ASP A 238 9.05 28.30 14.49
C ASP A 238 10.02 28.87 13.45
N ALA A 239 9.49 29.35 12.33
CA ALA A 239 10.19 30.39 11.58
C ALA A 239 10.24 31.64 12.46
N ALA A 240 11.40 31.93 13.05
CA ALA A 240 11.63 33.15 13.80
C ALA A 240 11.17 34.38 12.96
N PRO A 241 10.36 35.29 13.53
CA PRO A 241 9.88 36.45 12.79
C PRO A 241 11.07 37.39 12.52
N GLY A 242 11.60 37.39 11.30
CA GLY A 242 12.70 38.29 10.95
C GLY A 242 13.46 38.04 9.64
N SER A 243 13.24 36.93 8.94
CA SER A 243 13.83 36.72 7.61
C SER A 243 13.04 37.48 6.54
N THR A 244 13.43 38.72 6.28
CA THR A 244 12.89 39.57 5.22
C THR A 244 13.47 39.19 3.86
N THR A 245 12.93 38.16 3.24
CA THR A 245 12.79 38.09 1.77
C THR A 245 11.30 38.06 1.48
N GLY A 246 10.76 39.18 0.99
CA GLY A 246 9.31 39.47 0.89
C GLY A 246 8.50 38.62 -0.09
N ALA A 247 8.89 37.39 -0.40
CA ALA A 247 8.06 36.40 -1.06
C ALA A 247 7.50 35.45 0.01
N ARG A 248 6.18 35.47 0.22
CA ARG A 248 5.51 34.48 1.07
C ARG A 248 5.79 33.11 0.47
N GLU A 249 6.43 32.20 1.23
CA GLU A 249 6.64 30.84 0.76
C GLU A 249 5.31 30.23 0.27
N PRO A 250 5.32 29.52 -0.88
CA PRO A 250 4.11 28.90 -1.39
C PRO A 250 3.59 27.88 -0.36
N VAL A 251 2.30 27.98 -0.03
CA VAL A 251 1.62 27.02 0.85
C VAL A 251 1.76 25.62 0.23
N PRO A 252 2.25 24.59 0.95
CA PRO A 252 2.48 23.28 0.35
C PRO A 252 1.17 22.60 -0.12
N THR A 253 1.30 21.63 -1.03
CA THR A 253 0.14 21.04 -1.73
C THR A 253 -0.87 20.42 -0.79
N LEU A 254 -0.42 19.68 0.24
CA LEU A 254 -1.31 19.08 1.24
C LEU A 254 -2.16 20.14 1.95
N GLU A 255 -1.55 21.23 2.44
CA GLU A 255 -2.23 22.33 3.14
C GLU A 255 -3.25 23.01 2.25
N ARG A 256 -2.93 23.21 0.96
CA ARG A 256 -3.90 23.78 0.00
C ARG A 256 -5.14 22.88 -0.15
N CYS A 257 -4.94 21.57 -0.24
CA CYS A 257 -6.04 20.61 -0.34
C CYS A 257 -6.85 20.50 0.96
N ILE A 258 -6.20 20.56 2.12
CA ILE A 258 -6.88 20.60 3.42
C ILE A 258 -7.75 21.87 3.51
N ALA A 259 -7.19 23.02 3.15
CA ALA A 259 -7.90 24.31 3.18
C ALA A 259 -9.10 24.36 2.22
N SER A 260 -9.07 23.61 1.10
CA SER A 260 -10.20 23.48 0.19
C SER A 260 -11.24 22.45 0.62
N GLY A 261 -11.03 21.75 1.74
CA GLY A 261 -11.93 20.71 2.25
C GLY A 261 -11.89 19.41 1.45
N ALA A 262 -10.76 19.12 0.77
CA ALA A 262 -10.61 17.89 0.01
C ALA A 262 -10.75 16.66 0.91
N ALA A 263 -11.31 15.58 0.37
CA ALA A 263 -11.42 14.29 1.06
C ALA A 263 -10.25 13.36 0.69
N THR A 264 -9.92 12.42 1.57
CA THR A 264 -9.01 11.30 1.27
C THR A 264 -9.73 9.96 1.20
N GLY A 265 -11.00 9.88 1.61
CA GLY A 265 -11.83 8.68 1.46
C GLY A 265 -13.18 9.03 0.87
N VAL A 266 -13.53 8.41 -0.26
CA VAL A 266 -14.82 8.58 -0.92
C VAL A 266 -15.47 7.25 -1.27
N PHE A 267 -16.80 7.22 -1.17
CA PHE A 267 -17.65 6.11 -1.55
C PHE A 267 -18.63 6.57 -2.62
N SER A 268 -18.91 5.70 -3.59
CA SER A 268 -19.89 5.94 -4.64
C SER A 268 -20.53 4.62 -5.07
N THR A 269 -21.69 4.70 -5.70
CA THR A 269 -22.23 3.62 -6.52
C THR A 269 -21.83 3.81 -7.98
N PHE A 270 -21.94 2.76 -8.79
CA PHE A 270 -21.91 2.86 -10.26
C PHE A 270 -22.73 1.70 -10.84
N GLY A 271 -23.86 2.02 -11.50
CA GLY A 271 -24.88 1.01 -11.81
C GLY A 271 -25.35 0.31 -10.53
N LYS A 272 -25.25 -1.02 -10.48
CA LYS A 272 -25.54 -1.81 -9.27
C LYS A 272 -24.33 -1.94 -8.34
N GLY A 273 -23.15 -1.50 -8.78
CA GLY A 273 -21.87 -1.69 -8.11
C GLY A 273 -21.60 -0.75 -6.96
N ARG A 274 -20.45 -0.97 -6.34
CA ARG A 274 -19.89 -0.17 -5.25
C ARG A 274 -18.47 0.21 -5.59
N VAL A 275 -18.10 1.44 -5.24
CA VAL A 275 -16.76 1.98 -5.50
C VAL A 275 -16.28 2.67 -4.23
N LEU A 276 -15.18 2.19 -3.69
CA LEU A 276 -14.55 2.70 -2.48
C LEU A 276 -13.14 3.16 -2.83
N LEU A 277 -12.83 4.44 -2.62
CA LEU A 277 -11.54 5.01 -2.99
C LEU A 277 -10.87 5.61 -1.77
N PHE A 278 -9.63 5.20 -1.53
CA PHE A 278 -8.72 5.79 -0.56
C PHE A 278 -7.58 6.51 -1.28
N GLY A 279 -7.43 7.80 -1.00
CA GLY A 279 -6.27 8.57 -1.40
C GLY A 279 -5.03 8.16 -0.62
N SER A 280 -5.18 8.03 0.69
CA SER A 280 -4.15 7.52 1.59
C SER A 280 -4.08 5.99 1.56
N HIS A 281 -3.10 5.40 2.25
CA HIS A 281 -2.88 3.96 2.33
C HIS A 281 -3.38 3.39 3.67
N PRO A 282 -4.68 3.06 3.80
CA PRO A 282 -5.19 2.42 5.01
C PRO A 282 -4.59 1.01 5.23
N GLU A 283 -4.04 0.38 4.18
CA GLU A 283 -3.38 -0.93 4.28
C GLU A 283 -1.95 -0.88 4.82
N PHE A 284 -1.34 0.30 4.90
CA PHE A 284 -0.02 0.48 5.50
C PHE A 284 -0.15 0.71 7.00
N GLY A 285 0.71 0.05 7.76
CA GLY A 285 0.94 0.36 9.15
C GLY A 285 1.79 1.61 9.33
N LEU A 286 1.88 2.08 10.56
CA LEU A 286 2.51 3.35 10.89
C LEU A 286 4.03 3.22 11.04
N GLU A 287 4.56 2.02 11.27
CA GLU A 287 5.98 1.77 11.50
C GLU A 287 6.79 1.67 10.19
N ALA A 288 8.10 1.49 10.33
CA ALA A 288 9.04 1.28 9.23
C ALA A 288 8.51 0.26 8.21
N LEU A 289 8.80 0.52 6.92
CA LEU A 289 8.36 -0.30 5.79
C LEU A 289 6.82 -0.45 5.64
N GLY A 290 6.02 0.40 6.30
CA GLY A 290 4.57 0.29 6.29
C GLY A 290 4.04 -0.91 7.10
N LEU A 291 4.82 -1.44 8.03
CA LEU A 291 4.41 -2.46 9.00
C LEU A 291 3.79 -1.79 10.25
N GLY A 292 3.35 -2.58 11.24
CA GLY A 292 2.69 -2.04 12.44
C GLY A 292 1.32 -1.41 12.13
N TRP A 293 0.37 -2.25 11.70
CA TRP A 293 -1.03 -1.86 11.49
C TRP A 293 -1.66 -1.24 12.76
N ALA A 294 -2.55 -0.27 12.56
CA ALA A 294 -3.08 0.61 13.59
C ALA A 294 -4.61 0.81 13.50
N ASP A 295 -5.10 1.98 13.07
CA ASP A 295 -6.54 2.20 12.84
C ASP A 295 -6.93 2.10 11.36
N GLY A 296 -5.97 2.35 10.45
CA GLY A 296 -6.21 2.37 9.00
C GLY A 296 -6.64 1.02 8.44
N GLU A 297 -6.04 -0.06 8.92
CA GLU A 297 -6.37 -1.41 8.47
C GLU A 297 -7.77 -1.81 8.94
N THR A 298 -8.14 -1.40 10.16
CA THR A 298 -9.49 -1.60 10.71
C THR A 298 -10.51 -0.82 9.88
N LEU A 299 -10.18 0.40 9.46
CA LEU A 299 -11.01 1.19 8.54
C LEU A 299 -11.22 0.47 7.20
N LEU A 300 -10.17 -0.05 6.57
CA LEU A 300 -10.27 -0.78 5.30
C LEU A 300 -11.08 -2.07 5.45
N VAL A 301 -10.78 -2.87 6.47
CA VAL A 301 -11.51 -4.13 6.75
C VAL A 301 -12.98 -3.85 7.03
N ARG A 302 -13.30 -2.82 7.82
CA ARG A 302 -14.69 -2.44 8.12
C ARG A 302 -15.42 -1.95 6.88
N ALA A 303 -14.76 -1.13 6.05
CA ALA A 303 -15.35 -0.63 4.82
C ALA A 303 -15.70 -1.77 3.86
N LEU A 304 -14.82 -2.77 3.71
CA LEU A 304 -15.11 -3.99 2.94
C LEU A 304 -16.22 -4.83 3.57
N GLU A 305 -16.15 -5.07 4.88
CA GLU A 305 -17.15 -5.86 5.64
C GLU A 305 -18.55 -5.31 5.44
N VAL A 306 -18.75 -4.00 5.61
CA VAL A 306 -20.05 -3.35 5.45
C VAL A 306 -20.48 -3.35 3.99
N THR A 307 -19.60 -2.93 3.08
CA THR A 307 -19.93 -2.79 1.65
C THR A 307 -20.37 -4.12 1.04
N LEU A 308 -19.73 -5.23 1.42
CA LEU A 308 -20.00 -6.55 0.85
C LEU A 308 -21.14 -7.30 1.53
N ARG A 309 -21.43 -7.03 2.81
CA ARG A 309 -22.62 -7.59 3.48
C ARG A 309 -23.92 -7.06 2.88
N ASP A 310 -23.94 -5.78 2.54
CA ASP A 310 -25.12 -5.11 1.97
C ASP A 310 -25.46 -5.59 0.54
N GLN A 311 -24.54 -6.29 -0.13
CA GLN A 311 -24.80 -6.83 -1.48
C GLN A 311 -25.61 -8.14 -1.48
N GLY A 312 -25.91 -8.72 -0.32
CA GLY A 312 -26.59 -10.01 -0.19
C GLY A 312 -25.75 -11.17 -0.73
N LYS A 313 -26.13 -12.42 -0.43
CA LYS A 313 -25.51 -13.58 -1.08
C LYS A 313 -25.90 -13.57 -2.55
N ARG A 314 -25.01 -13.15 -3.44
CA ARG A 314 -25.20 -13.35 -4.88
C ARG A 314 -25.45 -14.83 -5.13
N GLU A 315 -26.53 -15.16 -5.83
CA GLU A 315 -26.66 -16.46 -6.48
C GLU A 315 -25.49 -16.57 -7.46
N ARG A 316 -24.44 -17.29 -7.04
CA ARG A 316 -23.33 -17.62 -7.93
C ARG A 316 -23.96 -18.47 -9.03
N PRO A 317 -23.89 -18.07 -10.31
CA PRO A 317 -24.29 -18.97 -11.38
C PRO A 317 -23.58 -20.29 -11.13
N LEU A 318 -24.34 -21.39 -11.08
CA LEU A 318 -23.80 -22.74 -11.12
C LEU A 318 -23.12 -22.92 -12.49
N LEU A 319 -21.98 -22.27 -12.70
CA LEU A 319 -21.10 -22.56 -13.81
C LEU A 319 -20.46 -23.89 -13.45
N LEU A 320 -21.11 -24.95 -13.94
CA LEU A 320 -20.57 -26.29 -14.08
C LEU A 320 -19.12 -26.20 -14.57
N GLU A 321 -18.23 -26.89 -13.85
CA GLU A 321 -16.82 -27.14 -14.19
C GLU A 321 -15.93 -25.89 -14.34
N ARG A 322 -15.43 -25.34 -13.22
CA ARG A 322 -14.23 -24.49 -13.25
C ARG A 322 -13.23 -24.91 -12.18
N GLU A 323 -12.43 -25.92 -12.52
CA GLU A 323 -11.14 -26.23 -11.88
C GLU A 323 -10.03 -25.22 -12.25
N ALA A 324 -10.32 -24.17 -13.03
CA ALA A 324 -9.31 -23.21 -13.47
C ALA A 324 -8.88 -22.29 -12.33
N SER A 325 -7.66 -22.51 -11.82
CA SER A 325 -6.98 -21.64 -10.86
C SER A 325 -6.73 -20.23 -11.41
N TRP A 326 -6.50 -19.25 -10.53
CA TRP A 326 -6.00 -17.93 -10.95
C TRP A 326 -4.69 -18.05 -11.71
N ALA A 327 -4.51 -17.21 -12.73
CA ALA A 327 -3.38 -17.33 -13.65
C ALA A 327 -2.05 -17.20 -12.90
N THR A 328 -1.19 -18.21 -13.00
CA THR A 328 0.16 -18.24 -12.42
C THR A 328 1.17 -18.57 -13.51
N CYS A 329 2.41 -18.08 -13.39
CA CYS A 329 3.50 -18.36 -14.31
C CYS A 329 4.69 -18.90 -13.50
N PRO A 330 4.65 -20.16 -13.04
CA PRO A 330 5.77 -20.71 -12.29
C PRO A 330 7.04 -20.70 -13.16
N ALA A 331 8.15 -20.19 -12.63
CA ALA A 331 9.44 -20.26 -13.30
C ALA A 331 10.01 -21.70 -13.23
N ARG A 332 9.57 -22.47 -12.24
CA ARG A 332 10.01 -23.84 -11.92
C ARG A 332 8.79 -24.73 -11.64
N PRO A 333 7.97 -25.04 -12.67
CA PRO A 333 6.71 -25.77 -12.49
C PRO A 333 6.86 -27.18 -11.91
N ASP A 334 8.03 -27.80 -12.08
CA ASP A 334 8.29 -29.18 -11.62
C ASP A 334 8.87 -29.23 -10.19
N GLU A 335 9.16 -28.07 -9.58
CA GLU A 335 9.79 -28.01 -8.27
C GLU A 335 8.74 -28.08 -7.14
N SER A 336 9.07 -28.80 -6.07
CA SER A 336 8.16 -28.94 -4.94
C SER A 336 8.05 -27.64 -4.14
N ALA A 337 6.87 -27.34 -3.57
CA ALA A 337 6.69 -26.19 -2.69
C ALA A 337 7.70 -26.18 -1.52
N LEU A 338 8.04 -27.36 -0.99
CA LEU A 338 9.03 -27.50 0.08
C LEU A 338 10.44 -27.07 -0.36
N ALA A 339 10.88 -27.48 -1.55
CA ALA A 339 12.19 -27.10 -2.08
C ALA A 339 12.25 -25.59 -2.40
N LEU A 340 11.19 -25.05 -3.02
CA LEU A 340 11.04 -23.61 -3.25
C LEU A 340 11.11 -22.82 -1.93
N ALA A 341 10.44 -23.30 -0.88
CA ALA A 341 10.45 -22.68 0.44
C ALA A 341 11.84 -22.71 1.10
N ARG A 342 12.58 -23.82 1.01
CA ARG A 342 13.97 -23.90 1.52
C ARG A 342 14.87 -22.86 0.85
N GLU A 343 14.80 -22.75 -0.46
CA GLU A 343 15.58 -21.76 -1.20
C GLU A 343 15.19 -20.33 -0.83
N ALA A 344 13.89 -20.05 -0.70
CA ALA A 344 13.39 -18.76 -0.26
C ALA A 344 13.92 -18.40 1.14
N VAL A 345 13.89 -19.33 2.10
CA VAL A 345 14.46 -19.15 3.45
C VAL A 345 15.94 -18.79 3.39
N ASP A 346 16.74 -19.53 2.62
CA ASP A 346 18.17 -19.26 2.50
C ASP A 346 18.45 -17.90 1.86
N SER A 347 17.64 -17.52 0.87
CA SER A 347 17.73 -16.22 0.22
C SER A 347 17.39 -15.08 1.18
N LEU A 348 16.30 -15.21 1.95
CA LEU A 348 15.87 -14.22 2.93
C LEU A 348 16.87 -14.06 4.08
N ARG A 349 17.49 -15.15 4.56
CA ARG A 349 18.56 -15.08 5.56
C ARG A 349 19.78 -14.32 5.04
N ARG A 350 20.19 -14.56 3.78
CA ARG A 350 21.26 -13.79 3.14
C ARG A 350 20.89 -12.32 3.00
N ALA A 351 19.66 -12.02 2.59
CA ALA A 351 19.16 -10.65 2.50
C ALA A 351 19.19 -9.94 3.85
N SER A 352 18.74 -10.60 4.92
CA SER A 352 18.79 -10.09 6.29
C SER A 352 20.20 -9.69 6.72
N GLN A 353 21.19 -10.57 6.50
CA GLN A 353 22.60 -10.29 6.79
C GLN A 353 23.17 -9.12 5.98
N ARG A 354 22.78 -9.01 4.70
CA ARG A 354 23.21 -7.89 3.84
C ARG A 354 22.65 -6.56 4.31
N PHE A 355 21.37 -6.51 4.68
CA PHE A 355 20.76 -5.31 5.25
C PHE A 355 21.42 -4.90 6.55
N GLU A 356 21.70 -5.85 7.44
CA GLU A 356 22.40 -5.57 8.71
C GLU A 356 23.79 -4.98 8.46
N ALA A 357 24.54 -5.55 7.51
CA ALA A 357 25.85 -5.02 7.11
C ALA A 357 25.76 -3.60 6.55
N LEU A 358 24.80 -3.32 5.66
CA LEU A 358 24.58 -1.99 5.07
C LEU A 358 24.08 -0.96 6.11
N ALA A 359 23.28 -1.38 7.08
CA ALA A 359 22.79 -0.53 8.16
C ALA A 359 23.92 -0.09 9.10
N ALA A 360 24.95 -0.92 9.25
CA ALA A 360 26.13 -0.61 10.06
C ALA A 360 27.13 0.32 9.35
N GLU A 361 27.00 0.53 8.04
CA GLU A 361 27.84 1.48 7.31
C GLU A 361 27.49 2.94 7.68
N PRO A 362 28.50 3.81 7.87
CA PRO A 362 28.23 5.21 8.12
C PRO A 362 27.54 5.86 6.91
N PRO A 363 26.61 6.82 7.13
CA PRO A 363 26.00 7.57 6.06
C PRO A 363 27.05 8.20 5.14
N ARG A 364 26.81 8.14 3.83
CA ARG A 364 27.67 8.69 2.79
C ARG A 364 27.09 9.99 2.24
N GLY A 365 27.92 10.78 1.53
CA GLY A 365 27.53 12.08 1.00
C GLY A 365 26.30 12.09 0.07
N TRP A 366 25.93 10.97 -0.54
CA TRP A 366 24.71 10.84 -1.36
C TRP A 366 23.42 10.69 -0.52
N LEU A 367 23.52 10.60 0.81
CA LEU A 367 22.37 10.67 1.74
C LEU A 367 22.15 12.08 2.31
N GLU A 368 23.04 13.02 2.01
CA GLU A 368 22.93 14.40 2.50
C GLU A 368 21.74 15.12 1.85
N PRO A 369 21.18 16.14 2.54
CA PRO A 369 20.09 16.93 1.97
C PRO A 369 20.41 17.48 0.58
N GLY A 370 19.44 17.35 -0.31
CA GLY A 370 19.59 17.72 -1.72
C GLY A 370 20.06 16.60 -2.64
N TYR A 371 20.67 15.52 -2.11
CA TYR A 371 21.08 14.34 -2.88
C TYR A 371 20.09 13.18 -2.74
N ALA A 372 19.55 12.97 -1.54
CA ALA A 372 18.50 12.00 -1.28
C ALA A 372 17.26 12.70 -0.71
N ALA A 373 16.09 12.12 -1.00
CA ALA A 373 14.82 12.62 -0.51
C ALA A 373 14.64 12.29 0.98
N SER A 374 14.11 13.25 1.74
CA SER A 374 13.57 13.01 3.08
C SER A 374 12.15 12.47 2.95
N PHE A 375 11.84 11.35 3.58
CA PHE A 375 10.49 10.77 3.60
C PHE A 375 10.05 10.50 5.04
N HIS A 376 8.75 10.45 5.27
CA HIS A 376 8.18 10.18 6.59
C HIS A 376 8.72 11.12 7.69
N GLY A 377 8.93 12.40 7.35
CA GLY A 377 9.45 13.41 8.27
C GLY A 377 10.93 13.25 8.64
N THR A 378 11.63 12.29 8.04
CA THR A 378 12.99 11.91 8.43
C THR A 378 13.96 12.11 7.26
N PRO A 379 15.11 12.78 7.48
CA PRO A 379 16.17 12.88 6.47
C PRO A 379 16.73 11.50 6.09
N ALA A 380 17.11 11.33 4.83
CA ALA A 380 17.63 10.07 4.31
C ALA A 380 18.80 9.50 5.15
N SER A 381 19.73 10.35 5.58
CA SER A 381 20.88 9.96 6.41
C SER A 381 20.48 9.42 7.79
N ALA A 382 19.40 9.93 8.39
CA ALA A 382 18.86 9.47 9.66
C ALA A 382 18.00 8.21 9.49
N ALA A 383 17.23 8.12 8.41
CA ALA A 383 16.40 6.96 8.11
C ALA A 383 17.22 5.72 7.72
N TRP A 384 18.38 5.90 7.09
CA TRP A 384 19.19 4.82 6.49
C TRP A 384 19.41 3.63 7.43
N GLY A 385 20.03 3.85 8.59
CA GLY A 385 20.32 2.75 9.52
C GLY A 385 19.06 2.10 10.09
N LEU A 386 18.03 2.89 10.37
CA LEU A 386 16.77 2.43 10.97
C LEU A 386 15.95 1.57 9.99
N GLU A 387 15.72 2.06 8.78
CA GLU A 387 14.91 1.37 7.76
C GLU A 387 15.61 0.11 7.25
N LEU A 388 16.94 0.12 7.08
CA LEU A 388 17.68 -1.08 6.72
C LEU A 388 17.71 -2.11 7.86
N SER A 389 17.79 -1.67 9.12
CA SER A 389 17.65 -2.57 10.26
C SER A 389 16.25 -3.21 10.31
N ALA A 390 15.21 -2.42 10.05
CA ALA A 390 13.84 -2.93 9.93
C ALA A 390 13.69 -3.92 8.76
N ALA A 391 14.36 -3.67 7.63
CA ALA A 391 14.37 -4.59 6.48
C ALA A 391 15.09 -5.91 6.81
N SER A 392 16.19 -5.84 7.55
CA SER A 392 16.87 -7.02 8.07
C SER A 392 15.95 -7.84 8.97
N GLU A 393 15.25 -7.18 9.89
CA GLU A 393 14.27 -7.79 10.80
C GLU A 393 13.11 -8.44 10.03
N ALA A 394 12.56 -7.76 9.02
CA ALA A 394 11.49 -8.28 8.18
C ALA A 394 11.92 -9.54 7.39
N CYS A 395 13.12 -9.54 6.81
CA CYS A 395 13.66 -10.73 6.13
C CYS A 395 13.87 -11.90 7.11
N ALA A 396 14.42 -11.64 8.29
CA ALA A 396 14.62 -12.67 9.31
C ALA A 396 13.29 -13.26 9.80
N ALA A 397 12.30 -12.39 10.04
CA ALA A 397 10.94 -12.77 10.42
C ALA A 397 10.26 -13.64 9.34
N ALA A 398 10.32 -13.21 8.08
CA ALA A 398 9.77 -13.96 6.96
C ALA A 398 10.40 -15.35 6.83
N ALA A 399 11.72 -15.45 7.00
CA ALA A 399 12.44 -16.72 6.97
C ALA A 399 12.05 -17.63 8.15
N ALA A 400 11.93 -17.09 9.36
CA ALA A 400 11.54 -17.84 10.56
C ALA A 400 10.10 -18.38 10.43
N ASP A 401 9.14 -17.53 10.09
CA ASP A 401 7.75 -17.94 9.91
C ASP A 401 7.60 -18.96 8.76
N LEU A 402 8.38 -18.84 7.68
CA LEU A 402 8.36 -19.81 6.59
C LEU A 402 8.98 -21.16 6.99
N VAL A 403 10.03 -21.15 7.83
CA VAL A 403 10.60 -22.38 8.41
C VAL A 403 9.55 -23.12 9.23
N ASP A 404 8.84 -22.39 10.09
CA ASP A 404 7.79 -22.96 10.93
C ASP A 404 6.61 -23.46 10.09
N LEU A 405 6.16 -22.67 9.10
CA LEU A 405 5.06 -23.03 8.22
C LEU A 405 5.39 -24.27 7.37
N ALA A 406 6.61 -24.38 6.87
CA ALA A 406 7.04 -25.53 6.08
C ALA A 406 7.52 -26.73 6.92
N ASP A 407 7.49 -26.61 8.25
CA ASP A 407 8.04 -27.58 9.21
C ASP A 407 9.48 -28.01 8.86
N LEU A 408 10.33 -27.04 8.49
CA LEU A 408 11.70 -27.32 8.06
C LEU A 408 12.61 -27.79 9.20
N THR A 409 12.21 -27.58 10.46
CA THR A 409 12.96 -27.99 11.65
C THR A 409 12.84 -29.48 11.95
N SER A 410 11.74 -30.13 11.58
CA SER A 410 11.52 -31.57 11.82
C SER A 410 12.24 -32.45 10.79
N LEU A 411 12.65 -31.87 9.67
CA LEU A 411 13.31 -32.54 8.56
C LEU A 411 14.80 -32.71 8.82
N THR A 412 15.16 -33.72 9.61
CA THR A 412 16.54 -34.24 9.70
C THR A 412 17.00 -34.80 8.35
N GLU A 413 18.30 -34.68 8.06
CA GLU A 413 18.94 -35.21 6.85
C GLU A 413 18.57 -36.70 6.62
N GLY A 414 17.78 -36.97 5.58
CA GLY A 414 17.43 -38.34 5.15
C GLY A 414 15.93 -38.69 5.10
N ALA A 415 15.03 -37.78 5.48
CA ALA A 415 13.59 -38.00 5.27
C ALA A 415 13.26 -37.94 3.75
N SER A 416 12.74 -39.03 3.20
CA SER A 416 12.24 -39.09 1.82
C SER A 416 11.11 -38.07 1.63
N ALA A 417 11.17 -37.31 0.52
CA ALA A 417 10.32 -36.17 0.15
C ALA A 417 8.81 -36.44 -0.03
N GLY A 418 8.28 -37.52 0.57
CA GLY A 418 6.93 -38.01 0.33
C GLY A 418 5.82 -37.29 1.09
N GLU A 419 5.92 -37.10 2.41
CA GLU A 419 4.70 -36.84 3.22
C GLU A 419 4.90 -36.02 4.52
N VAL A 420 5.97 -35.22 4.64
CA VAL A 420 6.18 -34.37 5.84
C VAL A 420 6.51 -32.94 5.44
N GLY A 421 5.48 -32.16 5.19
CA GLY A 421 5.54 -30.71 5.03
C GLY A 421 4.12 -30.17 5.00
N ALA A 422 3.82 -29.11 5.77
CA ALA A 422 2.47 -28.55 5.80
C ALA A 422 2.13 -27.75 4.52
N LEU A 423 3.12 -27.43 3.69
CA LEU A 423 2.90 -26.76 2.40
C LEU A 423 2.22 -27.68 1.38
N ASN A 424 1.27 -27.12 0.64
CA ASN A 424 0.52 -27.82 -0.41
C ASN A 424 0.70 -27.14 -1.79
N ALA A 425 0.09 -27.73 -2.83
CA ALA A 425 0.19 -27.21 -4.20
C ALA A 425 -0.34 -25.77 -4.36
N ALA A 426 -1.28 -25.32 -3.52
CA ALA A 426 -1.79 -23.95 -3.54
C ALA A 426 -0.81 -22.93 -2.93
N ASP A 427 0.22 -23.38 -2.21
CA ASP A 427 1.31 -22.53 -1.71
C ASP A 427 2.39 -22.27 -2.77
N ALA A 428 2.57 -23.19 -3.72
CA ALA A 428 3.59 -23.08 -4.76
C ALA A 428 3.52 -21.75 -5.53
N ARG A 429 2.30 -21.26 -5.82
CA ARG A 429 2.08 -19.96 -6.49
C ARG A 429 2.52 -18.73 -5.68
N TRP A 430 2.62 -18.85 -4.36
CA TRP A 430 3.12 -17.77 -3.51
C TRP A 430 4.64 -17.81 -3.41
N LEU A 431 5.24 -18.97 -3.66
CA LEU A 431 6.69 -19.16 -3.66
C LEU A 431 7.31 -18.85 -5.03
N ASP A 432 6.65 -19.29 -6.10
CA ASP A 432 7.13 -19.20 -7.48
C ASP A 432 6.03 -18.74 -8.43
N ASP A 433 6.11 -17.47 -8.84
CA ASP A 433 5.22 -16.88 -9.82
C ASP A 433 5.95 -15.72 -10.51
N ALA A 434 6.40 -15.96 -11.73
CA ALA A 434 7.21 -15.04 -12.49
C ALA A 434 6.43 -13.75 -12.84
N PRO A 435 7.10 -12.58 -12.76
CA PRO A 435 6.52 -11.34 -13.25
C PRO A 435 6.26 -11.44 -14.75
N ARG A 436 5.17 -10.82 -15.22
CA ARG A 436 4.83 -10.79 -16.65
C ARG A 436 5.76 -9.81 -17.38
N SER A 437 5.86 -9.96 -18.70
CA SER A 437 6.56 -8.98 -19.52
C SER A 437 5.90 -7.61 -19.41
N GLY A 438 6.70 -6.57 -19.16
CA GLY A 438 6.21 -5.19 -19.03
C GLY A 438 5.42 -4.90 -17.74
N GLN A 439 5.37 -5.84 -16.79
CA GLN A 439 4.73 -5.64 -15.49
C GLN A 439 5.53 -4.62 -14.66
N ASP A 440 4.88 -3.52 -14.26
CA ASP A 440 5.46 -2.48 -13.40
C ASP A 440 5.28 -2.86 -11.92
N PHE A 441 6.29 -3.54 -11.38
CA PHE A 441 6.21 -4.21 -10.07
C PHE A 441 5.08 -5.24 -10.02
N GLY A 442 4.04 -5.11 -9.23
CA GLY A 442 2.95 -6.08 -9.15
C GLY A 442 3.30 -7.39 -8.43
N ALA A 443 2.34 -8.32 -8.40
CA ALA A 443 2.46 -9.57 -7.69
C ALA A 443 3.43 -10.53 -8.37
N MET A 444 4.32 -11.12 -7.57
CA MET A 444 5.26 -12.17 -7.95
C MET A 444 5.52 -13.10 -6.76
N GLY A 445 6.05 -14.29 -7.02
CA GLY A 445 6.38 -15.27 -5.99
C GLY A 445 7.52 -14.82 -5.08
N LEU A 446 7.60 -15.39 -3.89
CA LEU A 446 8.59 -15.06 -2.86
C LEU A 446 10.03 -15.17 -3.35
N LEU A 447 10.32 -16.13 -4.23
CA LEU A 447 11.64 -16.27 -4.86
C LEU A 447 11.96 -15.12 -5.79
N GLN A 448 10.98 -14.63 -6.56
CA GLN A 448 11.14 -13.47 -7.42
C GLN A 448 11.24 -12.18 -6.60
N ILE A 449 10.51 -12.06 -5.49
CA ILE A 449 10.67 -10.95 -4.52
C ILE A 449 12.11 -10.93 -3.99
N ALA A 450 12.63 -12.07 -3.50
CA ALA A 450 13.99 -12.16 -2.98
C ALA A 450 15.05 -11.88 -4.06
N SER A 451 14.84 -12.35 -5.29
CA SER A 451 15.72 -12.05 -6.42
C SER A 451 15.74 -10.55 -6.76
N LYS A 452 14.56 -9.91 -6.81
CA LYS A 452 14.44 -8.47 -7.07
C LYS A 452 15.13 -7.65 -5.99
N LEU A 453 14.91 -8.01 -4.73
CA LEU A 453 15.56 -7.43 -3.56
C LEU A 453 17.09 -7.49 -3.69
N HIS A 454 17.65 -8.66 -3.96
CA HIS A 454 19.09 -8.82 -4.14
C HIS A 454 19.63 -7.99 -5.31
N SER A 455 18.93 -7.97 -6.44
CA SER A 455 19.32 -7.15 -7.60
C SER A 455 19.36 -5.67 -7.25
N GLN A 456 18.39 -5.17 -6.49
CA GLN A 456 18.34 -3.77 -6.06
C GLN A 456 19.47 -3.44 -5.08
N LEU A 457 19.78 -4.33 -4.14
CA LEU A 457 20.93 -4.15 -3.24
C LEU A 457 22.26 -4.12 -4.01
N ASP A 458 22.44 -5.02 -4.97
CA ASP A 458 23.64 -5.06 -5.80
C ASP A 458 23.81 -3.75 -6.60
N GLU A 459 22.71 -3.21 -7.13
CA GLU A 459 22.71 -1.92 -7.85
C GLU A 459 22.95 -0.75 -6.90
N ALA A 460 22.36 -0.75 -5.71
CA ALA A 460 22.56 0.27 -4.70
C ALA A 460 24.03 0.34 -4.25
N GLU A 461 24.65 -0.81 -3.97
CA GLU A 461 26.07 -0.92 -3.59
C GLU A 461 26.98 -0.42 -4.72
N ARG A 462 26.71 -0.81 -5.98
CA ARG A 462 27.43 -0.29 -7.16
C ARG A 462 27.27 1.21 -7.33
N GLY A 463 26.05 1.73 -7.12
CA GLY A 463 25.75 3.15 -7.20
C GLY A 463 26.43 3.95 -6.09
N ALA A 464 26.49 3.41 -4.88
CA ALA A 464 27.08 4.05 -3.71
C ALA A 464 28.60 4.22 -3.80
N ALA A 465 29.26 3.54 -4.74
CA ALA A 465 30.67 3.70 -5.07
C ALA A 465 30.95 4.83 -6.09
N ARG A 466 29.90 5.38 -6.73
CA ARG A 466 30.02 6.44 -7.73
C ARG A 466 29.94 7.83 -7.06
N PRO A 467 30.46 8.88 -7.72
CA PRO A 467 30.25 10.25 -7.25
C PRO A 467 28.75 10.59 -7.12
N PRO A 468 28.32 11.24 -6.02
CA PRO A 468 26.93 11.64 -5.82
C PRO A 468 26.42 12.55 -6.94
N VAL A 469 25.22 12.25 -7.45
CA VAL A 469 24.51 13.09 -8.43
C VAL A 469 23.34 13.75 -7.73
N ARG A 470 23.21 15.08 -7.89
CA ARG A 470 22.09 15.82 -7.32
C ARG A 470 20.86 15.67 -8.23
N PRO A 471 19.75 15.08 -7.77
CA PRO A 471 18.53 15.02 -8.55
C PRO A 471 17.88 16.41 -8.68
N ALA A 472 17.12 16.65 -9.74
CA ALA A 472 16.32 17.87 -9.88
C ALA A 472 14.97 17.73 -9.16
N HIS A 473 14.41 16.53 -9.15
CA HIS A 473 13.20 16.15 -8.43
C HIS A 473 13.46 14.94 -7.52
N ALA A 474 12.74 14.81 -6.40
CA ALA A 474 12.94 13.76 -5.40
C ALA A 474 12.68 12.32 -5.87
N TYR A 475 12.17 12.15 -7.09
CA TYR A 475 11.97 10.84 -7.73
C TYR A 475 12.81 10.68 -9.00
N ASP A 476 13.68 11.65 -9.32
CA ASP A 476 14.67 11.44 -10.36
C ASP A 476 15.63 10.33 -9.92
N LEU A 477 16.19 9.59 -10.88
CA LEU A 477 17.13 8.50 -10.62
C LEU A 477 16.51 7.38 -9.75
N PHE A 478 15.18 7.22 -9.77
CA PHE A 478 14.47 6.21 -8.98
C PHE A 478 15.03 4.78 -9.15
N ASP A 479 15.52 4.47 -10.35
CA ASP A 479 16.05 3.16 -10.76
C ASP A 479 17.57 3.02 -10.58
N SER A 480 18.26 4.06 -10.10
CA SER A 480 19.73 4.10 -10.13
C SER A 480 20.35 4.77 -8.90
N HIS A 481 19.58 5.53 -8.13
CA HIS A 481 20.06 6.17 -6.90
C HIS A 481 20.10 5.14 -5.76
N PRO A 482 21.22 5.01 -5.02
CA PRO A 482 21.35 4.01 -3.96
C PRO A 482 20.25 4.07 -2.89
N PHE A 483 19.85 5.29 -2.52
CA PHE A 483 18.73 5.51 -1.60
C PHE A 483 17.42 4.88 -2.10
N HIS A 484 16.99 5.16 -3.34
CA HIS A 484 15.73 4.66 -3.90
C HIS A 484 15.76 3.14 -4.10
N LEU A 485 16.90 2.58 -4.50
CA LEU A 485 17.07 1.15 -4.68
C LEU A 485 17.08 0.38 -3.36
N ALA A 486 17.71 0.92 -2.31
CA ALA A 486 17.82 0.23 -1.02
C ALA A 486 16.58 0.40 -0.15
N MET A 487 16.12 1.64 0.11
CA MET A 487 15.07 1.91 1.12
C MET A 487 14.02 2.96 0.76
N GLY A 488 14.25 3.80 -0.26
CA GLY A 488 13.49 5.01 -0.54
C GLY A 488 12.00 4.85 -0.83
N SER A 489 11.45 3.64 -0.89
CA SER A 489 10.02 3.42 -1.08
C SER A 489 9.63 1.98 -0.75
N TYR A 490 8.33 1.70 -0.71
CA TYR A 490 7.82 0.31 -0.68
C TYR A 490 8.17 -0.51 -1.93
N LEU A 491 8.79 0.09 -2.96
CA LEU A 491 9.28 -0.57 -4.17
C LEU A 491 10.79 -0.87 -4.11
N SER A 492 11.50 -0.38 -3.09
CA SER A 492 12.94 -0.62 -2.91
C SER A 492 13.20 -2.04 -2.38
N ALA A 493 14.48 -2.40 -2.21
CA ALA A 493 14.87 -3.65 -1.58
C ALA A 493 14.23 -3.82 -0.18
N ALA A 494 14.23 -2.77 0.64
CA ALA A 494 13.59 -2.76 1.96
C ALA A 494 12.07 -2.95 1.86
N GLY A 495 11.42 -2.32 0.87
CA GLY A 495 10.01 -2.59 0.55
C GLY A 495 9.76 -4.05 0.14
N MET A 496 10.66 -4.64 -0.64
CA MET A 496 10.60 -6.07 -1.00
C MET A 496 10.82 -7.00 0.21
N ALA A 497 11.58 -6.57 1.23
CA ALA A 497 11.70 -7.30 2.48
C ALA A 497 10.37 -7.36 3.24
N ALA A 498 9.64 -6.24 3.31
CA ALA A 498 8.28 -6.22 3.84
C ALA A 498 7.31 -7.06 2.99
N ALA A 499 7.39 -6.97 1.66
CA ALA A 499 6.60 -7.79 0.75
C ALA A 499 6.81 -9.30 1.00
N ALA A 500 8.05 -9.74 1.24
CA ALA A 500 8.37 -11.12 1.58
C ALA A 500 7.65 -11.59 2.86
N LEU A 501 7.72 -10.79 3.94
CA LEU A 501 7.00 -11.06 5.18
C LEU A 501 5.49 -11.16 4.96
N LEU A 502 4.93 -10.21 4.20
CA LEU A 502 3.50 -10.16 3.89
C LEU A 502 3.04 -11.39 3.08
N VAL A 503 3.82 -11.88 2.12
CA VAL A 503 3.52 -13.12 1.39
C VAL A 503 3.53 -14.34 2.32
N VAL A 504 4.49 -14.43 3.24
CA VAL A 504 4.52 -15.51 4.24
C VAL A 504 3.29 -15.45 5.15
N ALA A 505 2.86 -14.24 5.55
CA ALA A 505 1.63 -14.06 6.30
C ALA A 505 0.36 -14.49 5.52
N VAL A 506 0.31 -14.26 4.21
CA VAL A 506 -0.78 -14.76 3.34
C VAL A 506 -0.82 -16.29 3.34
N MET A 507 0.33 -16.95 3.17
CA MET A 507 0.39 -18.41 3.20
C MET A 507 -0.04 -18.95 4.58
N ALA A 508 0.51 -18.41 5.67
CA ALA A 508 0.16 -18.81 7.03
C ALA A 508 -1.36 -18.67 7.30
N ALA A 509 -1.97 -17.57 6.83
CA ALA A 509 -3.41 -17.35 6.93
C ALA A 509 -4.23 -18.37 6.12
N GLY A 510 -3.74 -18.79 4.95
CA GLY A 510 -4.32 -19.89 4.16
C GLY A 510 -4.35 -21.23 4.90
N HIS A 511 -3.39 -21.44 5.80
CA HIS A 511 -3.33 -22.59 6.73
C HIS A 511 -4.07 -22.34 8.05
N GLY A 512 -4.81 -21.22 8.18
CA GLY A 512 -5.58 -20.89 9.38
C GLY A 512 -4.73 -20.44 10.57
N THR A 513 -3.49 -20.04 10.33
CA THR A 513 -2.53 -19.57 11.34
C THR A 513 -2.05 -18.16 11.01
N VAL A 514 -1.24 -17.56 11.89
CA VAL A 514 -0.42 -16.38 11.56
C VAL A 514 0.92 -16.60 12.23
N GLY A 515 2.00 -16.44 11.47
CA GLY A 515 3.37 -16.58 11.95
C GLY A 515 3.64 -15.69 13.17
N ALA A 516 4.48 -16.17 14.10
CA ALA A 516 4.74 -15.48 15.35
C ALA A 516 5.45 -14.14 15.09
N GLU A 517 6.40 -14.12 14.16
CA GLU A 517 7.16 -12.91 13.83
C GLU A 517 6.34 -11.94 12.99
N SER A 518 5.55 -12.45 12.03
CA SER A 518 4.55 -11.67 11.30
C SER A 518 3.59 -11.00 12.27
N ARG A 519 3.07 -11.71 13.28
CA ARG A 519 2.21 -11.11 14.30
C ARG A 519 2.91 -9.96 15.04
N ARG A 520 4.16 -10.18 15.45
CA ARG A 520 4.94 -9.20 16.19
C ARG A 520 5.19 -7.92 15.39
N LEU A 521 5.51 -8.04 14.10
CA LEU A 521 5.82 -6.90 13.23
C LEU A 521 4.58 -6.21 12.67
N LEU A 522 3.52 -6.95 12.37
CA LEU A 522 2.29 -6.39 11.79
C LEU A 522 1.38 -5.73 12.83
N TRP A 523 1.50 -6.05 14.12
CA TRP A 523 0.69 -5.44 15.20
C TRP A 523 1.56 -4.90 16.36
N LYS A 524 2.80 -4.49 16.06
CA LYS A 524 3.75 -3.92 17.03
C LYS A 524 3.09 -2.73 17.75
N GLY A 525 2.99 -2.78 19.09
CA GLY A 525 2.35 -1.73 19.91
C GLY A 525 1.10 -2.15 20.70
N THR A 526 0.76 -3.44 20.73
CA THR A 526 -0.47 -3.94 21.37
C THR A 526 -0.25 -4.69 22.67
N THR A 527 0.99 -4.71 23.18
CA THR A 527 1.21 -4.98 24.59
C THR A 527 0.82 -3.75 25.38
N CYS A 528 -0.34 -3.82 26.03
CA CYS A 528 -0.79 -2.85 27.03
C CYS A 528 0.37 -2.37 27.91
N SER A 529 0.63 -1.06 27.91
CA SER A 529 1.20 -0.37 29.07
C SER A 529 0.08 0.10 29.97
#